data_AF-A0A3M1WRU9-F1
#
_entry.id   AF-A0A3M1WRU9-F1
#
_cell.length_a   1.000
_cell.length_b   1.000
_cell.length_c   1.000
_cell.angle_alpha   90.00
_cell.angle_beta   90.00
_cell.angle_gamma   90.00
#
_symmetry.space_group_name_H-M   'P 1'
#
loop_
_entity.id
_entity.type
_entity.pdbx_description
1 polymer ?
#
loop_
_entity_poly.entity_id
_entity_poly.type
_entity_poly.pdbx_seq_one_letter_code
_entity_poly.pdbx_strand_id
1 'polypeptide(L)'
;MTDQESKKSSIRGKFLIVVILLIVAALAGFIPMYVKSQRLETQLAEVRQQLERRTTELRHTEEQLELARLHNELGRMVMEVEQKNYEQAKKQSTQFFDRLRDLLYRLEDEELRDPLQAILSRRDEITSDLTLLNPEVAGKLRKLYLDFPSITGGSEK
;
A
#
# COMPACT_ATOMS: atom_id res chain seq x y z
N MET A 1 46.00 -68.19 -35.10
CA MET A 1 44.90 -68.23 -34.11
C MET A 1 44.78 -66.83 -33.49
N THR A 2 44.56 -65.80 -34.34
CA THR A 2 44.90 -64.41 -33.98
C THR A 2 44.07 -63.37 -34.75
N ASP A 3 42.80 -63.66 -35.04
CA ASP A 3 41.91 -62.71 -35.76
C ASP A 3 40.58 -62.42 -35.03
N GLN A 4 40.35 -63.03 -33.86
CA GLN A 4 39.11 -62.80 -33.10
C GLN A 4 39.21 -61.69 -32.04
N GLU A 5 40.41 -61.29 -31.60
CA GLU A 5 40.54 -60.29 -30.52
C GLU A 5 40.38 -58.84 -30.99
N SER A 6 40.81 -58.51 -32.22
CA SER A 6 40.71 -57.15 -32.74
C SER A 6 39.25 -56.70 -32.97
N LYS A 7 38.40 -57.61 -33.46
CA LYS A 7 36.98 -57.33 -33.73
C LYS A 7 36.18 -57.09 -32.44
N LYS A 8 36.55 -57.74 -31.34
CA LYS A 8 35.87 -57.66 -30.04
C LYS A 8 36.11 -56.32 -29.33
N SER A 9 37.28 -55.70 -29.51
CA SER A 9 37.59 -54.38 -28.93
C SER A 9 36.87 -53.23 -29.65
N SER A 10 36.75 -53.30 -30.98
CA SER A 10 36.03 -52.29 -31.78
C SER A 10 34.53 -52.25 -31.46
N ILE A 11 33.91 -53.41 -31.22
CA ILE A 11 32.48 -53.51 -30.85
C ILE A 11 32.25 -52.94 -29.44
N ARG A 12 33.16 -53.21 -28.49
CA ARG A 12 33.09 -52.65 -27.13
C ARG A 12 33.28 -51.13 -27.11
N GLY A 13 34.20 -50.59 -27.92
CA GLY A 13 34.40 -49.15 -28.06
C GLY A 13 33.20 -48.45 -28.71
N LYS A 14 32.62 -49.03 -29.77
CA LYS A 14 31.38 -48.53 -30.40
C LYS A 14 30.19 -48.58 -29.44
N PHE A 15 30.08 -49.64 -28.64
CA PHE A 15 29.05 -49.75 -27.61
C PHE A 15 29.21 -48.69 -26.52
N LEU A 16 30.44 -48.43 -26.06
CA LEU A 16 30.73 -47.37 -25.08
C LEU A 16 30.32 -45.98 -25.62
N ILE A 17 30.60 -45.70 -26.90
CA ILE A 17 30.22 -44.44 -27.55
C ILE A 17 28.69 -44.29 -27.62
N VAL A 18 27.96 -45.36 -27.95
CA VAL A 18 26.49 -45.35 -27.98
C VAL A 18 25.91 -45.12 -26.58
N VAL A 19 26.49 -45.74 -25.55
CA VAL A 19 26.07 -45.55 -24.15
C VAL A 19 26.32 -44.11 -23.69
N ILE A 20 27.49 -43.54 -24.01
CA ILE A 20 27.80 -42.14 -23.69
C ILE A 20 26.83 -41.20 -24.43
N LEU A 21 26.54 -41.44 -25.71
CA LEU A 21 25.57 -40.65 -26.48
C LEU A 21 24.16 -40.72 -25.89
N LEU A 22 23.73 -41.88 -25.42
CA LEU A 22 22.45 -42.05 -24.72
C LEU A 22 22.40 -41.26 -23.41
N ILE A 23 23.48 -41.28 -22.63
CA ILE A 23 23.58 -40.52 -21.38
C ILE A 23 23.56 -39.01 -21.66
N VAL A 24 24.31 -38.55 -22.66
CA VAL A 24 24.33 -37.12 -23.05
C VAL A 24 22.97 -36.67 -23.59
N ALA A 25 22.30 -37.48 -24.41
CA ALA A 25 20.96 -37.18 -24.91
C ALA A 25 19.91 -37.16 -23.78
N ALA A 26 19.99 -38.10 -22.84
CA ALA A 26 19.14 -38.13 -21.65
C ALA A 26 19.37 -36.91 -20.75
N LEU A 27 20.63 -36.51 -20.52
CA LEU A 27 20.98 -35.32 -19.74
C LEU A 27 20.56 -34.02 -20.46
N ALA A 28 20.75 -33.93 -21.77
CA ALA A 28 20.34 -32.79 -22.57
C ALA A 28 18.82 -32.58 -22.58
N GLY A 29 18.04 -33.68 -22.49
CA GLY A 29 16.59 -33.62 -22.33
C GLY A 29 16.11 -33.23 -20.92
N PHE A 30 16.93 -33.44 -19.88
CA PHE A 30 16.53 -33.27 -18.47
C PHE A 30 16.81 -31.86 -17.93
N ILE A 31 17.88 -31.20 -18.39
CA ILE A 31 18.26 -29.83 -17.98
C ILE A 31 17.20 -28.74 -18.28
N PRO A 32 16.54 -28.69 -19.45
CA PRO A 32 15.59 -27.61 -19.74
C PRO A 32 14.34 -27.63 -18.84
N MET A 33 14.01 -28.76 -18.23
CA MET A 33 12.82 -28.91 -17.39
C MET A 33 13.00 -28.30 -15.98
N TYR A 34 14.21 -28.35 -15.41
CA TYR A 34 14.50 -27.77 -14.08
C TYR A 34 14.61 -26.24 -14.11
N VAL A 35 15.17 -25.68 -15.18
CA VAL A 35 15.31 -24.22 -15.31
C VAL A 35 13.96 -23.53 -15.49
N LYS A 36 12.95 -24.23 -16.05
CA LYS A 36 11.61 -23.67 -16.26
C LYS A 36 10.87 -23.47 -14.94
N SER A 37 10.96 -24.41 -13.99
CA SER A 37 10.28 -24.31 -12.69
C SER A 37 10.78 -23.13 -11.86
N GLN A 38 12.10 -22.93 -11.76
CA GLN A 38 12.68 -21.81 -11.02
C GLN A 38 12.39 -20.45 -11.66
N ARG A 39 12.28 -20.39 -13.00
CA ARG A 39 11.87 -19.15 -13.71
C ARG A 39 10.40 -18.79 -13.46
N LEU A 40 9.52 -19.77 -13.33
CA LEU A 40 8.12 -19.50 -12.99
C LEU A 40 7.99 -19.01 -11.53
N GLU A 41 8.72 -19.60 -10.59
CA GLU A 41 8.72 -19.15 -9.19
C GLU A 41 9.28 -17.73 -9.02
N THR A 42 10.38 -17.41 -9.72
CA THR A 42 10.96 -16.06 -9.70
C THR A 42 10.05 -15.03 -10.36
N GLN A 43 9.39 -15.36 -11.48
CA GLN A 43 8.40 -14.47 -12.09
C GLN A 43 7.18 -14.26 -11.18
N LEU A 44 6.69 -15.30 -10.50
CA LEU A 44 5.59 -15.17 -9.54
C LEU A 44 5.99 -14.31 -8.34
N ALA A 45 7.22 -14.46 -7.83
CA ALA A 45 7.74 -13.63 -6.75
C ALA A 45 7.86 -12.16 -7.17
N GLU A 46 8.36 -11.89 -8.38
CA GLU A 46 8.50 -10.54 -8.92
C GLU A 46 7.13 -9.87 -9.13
N VAL A 47 6.16 -10.57 -9.70
CA VAL A 47 4.79 -10.06 -9.87
C VAL A 47 4.13 -9.78 -8.52
N ARG A 48 4.30 -10.66 -7.52
CA ARG A 48 3.80 -10.42 -6.15
C ARG A 48 4.41 -9.17 -5.54
N GLN A 49 5.73 -9.01 -5.65
CA GLN A 49 6.41 -7.85 -5.12
C GLN A 49 5.95 -6.55 -5.81
N GLN A 50 5.72 -6.58 -7.13
CA GLN A 50 5.18 -5.43 -7.87
C GLN A 50 3.75 -5.09 -7.43
N LEU A 51 2.91 -6.09 -7.20
CA LEU A 51 1.56 -5.90 -6.68
C LEU A 51 1.59 -5.28 -5.29
N GLU A 52 2.43 -5.79 -4.39
CA GLU A 52 2.62 -5.26 -3.04
C GLU A 52 3.05 -3.78 -3.06
N ARG A 53 4.04 -3.44 -3.89
CA ARG A 53 4.47 -2.04 -4.06
C ARG A 53 3.35 -1.14 -4.54
N ARG A 54 2.61 -1.55 -5.58
CA ARG A 54 1.46 -0.79 -6.09
C ARG A 54 0.37 -0.65 -5.04
N THR A 55 0.08 -1.69 -4.27
CA THR A 55 -0.93 -1.60 -3.20
C THR A 55 -0.52 -0.64 -2.09
N THR A 56 0.77 -0.54 -1.77
CA THR A 56 1.27 0.43 -0.79
C THR A 56 1.23 1.86 -1.34
N GLU A 57 1.62 2.06 -2.60
CA GLU A 57 1.51 3.37 -3.26
C GLU A 57 0.05 3.86 -3.35
N LEU A 58 -0.87 2.96 -3.71
CA LEU A 58 -2.30 3.27 -3.74
C LEU A 58 -2.83 3.66 -2.36
N ARG A 59 -2.45 2.91 -1.31
CA ARG A 59 -2.87 3.18 0.07
C ARG A 59 -2.44 4.58 0.52
N HIS A 60 -1.17 4.94 0.30
CA HIS A 60 -0.68 6.28 0.62
C HIS A 60 -1.41 7.39 -0.15
N THR A 61 -1.71 7.15 -1.43
CA THR A 61 -2.46 8.11 -2.24
C THR A 61 -3.90 8.27 -1.73
N GLU A 62 -4.54 7.17 -1.32
CA GLU A 62 -5.88 7.18 -0.75
C GLU A 62 -5.93 7.90 0.60
N GLU A 63 -4.93 7.70 1.46
CA GLU A 63 -4.77 8.41 2.73
C GLU A 63 -4.64 9.92 2.53
N GLN A 64 -3.75 10.35 1.61
CA GLN A 64 -3.57 11.76 1.29
C GLN A 64 -4.85 12.40 0.72
N LEU A 65 -5.58 11.68 -0.12
CA LEU A 65 -6.84 12.15 -0.65
C LEU A 65 -7.89 12.34 0.44
N GLU A 66 -7.97 11.41 1.39
CA GLU A 66 -8.93 11.51 2.50
C GLU A 66 -8.57 12.66 3.45
N LEU A 67 -7.29 12.90 3.72
CA LEU A 67 -6.82 14.07 4.46
C LEU A 67 -7.18 15.37 3.74
N ALA A 68 -6.97 15.45 2.42
CA ALA A 68 -7.37 16.61 1.63
C ALA A 68 -8.89 16.86 1.66
N ARG A 69 -9.70 15.79 1.65
CA ARG A 69 -11.16 15.90 1.80
C ARG A 69 -11.55 16.44 3.17
N LEU A 70 -10.96 15.93 4.25
CA LEU A 70 -11.17 16.41 5.61
C LEU A 70 -10.81 17.90 5.74
N HIS A 71 -9.69 18.32 5.13
CA HIS A 71 -9.29 19.73 5.09
C HIS A 71 -10.31 20.62 4.35
N ASN A 72 -10.81 20.17 3.20
CA ASN A 72 -11.85 20.88 2.46
C ASN A 72 -13.18 20.96 3.24
N GLU A 73 -13.53 19.92 4.00
CA GLU A 73 -14.70 19.93 4.88
C GLU A 73 -14.56 20.93 6.03
N LEU A 74 -13.37 21.04 6.62
CA LEU A 74 -13.07 22.11 7.59
C LEU A 74 -13.27 23.50 6.99
N GLY A 75 -12.73 23.74 5.79
CA GLY A 75 -12.90 25.01 5.10
C GLY A 75 -14.37 25.36 4.85
N ARG A 76 -15.17 24.38 4.41
CA ARG A 76 -16.61 24.54 4.23
C ARG A 76 -17.32 24.85 5.55
N MET A 77 -17.01 24.13 6.63
CA MET A 77 -17.60 24.40 7.95
C MET A 77 -17.30 25.81 8.45
N VAL A 78 -16.07 26.30 8.25
CA VAL A 78 -15.70 27.68 8.59
C VAL A 78 -16.61 28.67 7.85
N MET A 79 -16.79 28.48 6.54
CA MET A 79 -17.68 29.34 5.75
C MET A 79 -19.13 29.30 6.23
N GLU A 80 -19.66 28.12 6.55
CA GLU A 80 -21.04 27.98 7.07
C GLU A 80 -21.21 28.73 8.39
N VAL A 81 -20.27 28.60 9.32
CA VAL A 81 -20.33 29.30 10.61
C VAL A 81 -20.23 30.82 10.42
N GLU A 82 -19.33 31.29 9.53
CA GLU A 82 -19.20 32.72 9.21
C GLU A 82 -20.48 33.29 8.58
N GLN A 83 -21.20 32.48 7.80
CA GLN A 83 -22.52 32.80 7.24
C GLN A 83 -23.67 32.59 8.24
N LYS A 84 -23.38 32.23 9.49
CA LYS A 84 -24.35 31.93 10.57
C LYS A 84 -25.22 30.69 10.31
N ASN A 85 -24.79 29.80 9.43
CA ASN A 85 -25.44 28.52 9.13
C ASN A 85 -24.99 27.43 10.12
N TYR A 86 -25.19 27.65 11.43
CA TYR A 86 -24.70 26.74 12.49
C TYR A 86 -25.30 25.33 12.43
N GLU A 87 -26.55 25.19 11.98
CA GLU A 87 -27.18 23.87 11.82
C GLU A 87 -26.48 23.04 10.73
N GLN A 88 -26.16 23.67 9.61
CA GLN A 88 -25.44 23.04 8.50
C GLN A 88 -24.00 22.71 8.91
N ALA A 89 -23.34 23.62 9.63
CA ALA A 89 -22.02 23.38 10.21
C ALA A 89 -22.03 22.23 11.23
N LYS A 90 -23.07 22.12 12.07
CA LYS A 90 -23.24 21.00 13.01
C LYS A 90 -23.32 19.66 12.27
N LYS A 91 -24.14 19.56 11.23
CA LYS A 91 -24.24 18.34 10.42
C LYS A 91 -22.90 17.99 9.77
N GLN A 92 -22.20 18.98 9.21
CA GLN A 92 -20.87 18.79 8.63
C GLN A 92 -19.84 18.36 9.68
N SER A 93 -19.90 18.90 10.90
CA SER A 93 -18.98 18.55 11.98
C SER A 93 -19.09 17.08 12.39
N THR A 94 -20.31 16.55 12.49
CA THR A 94 -20.53 15.13 12.77
C THR A 94 -19.90 14.26 11.70
N GLN A 95 -20.15 14.57 10.41
CA GLN A 95 -19.58 13.82 9.30
C GLN A 95 -18.05 13.90 9.24
N PHE A 96 -17.48 15.07 9.50
CA PHE A 96 -16.04 15.29 9.58
C PHE A 96 -15.40 14.41 10.67
N PHE A 97 -15.94 14.43 11.89
CA PHE A 97 -15.38 13.66 13.00
C PHE A 97 -15.58 12.16 12.86
N ASP A 98 -16.68 11.72 12.25
CA ASP A 98 -16.89 10.31 11.91
C ASP A 98 -15.84 9.84 10.89
N ARG A 99 -15.60 10.59 9.81
CA ARG A 99 -14.55 10.28 8.83
C ARG A 99 -13.15 10.31 9.43
N LEU A 100 -12.85 11.30 10.27
CA LEU A 100 -11.57 11.40 10.96
C LEU A 100 -11.29 10.18 11.85
N ARG A 101 -12.30 9.72 12.60
CA ARG A 101 -12.20 8.49 13.40
C ARG A 101 -11.96 7.26 12.51
N ASP A 102 -12.69 7.15 11.40
CA ASP A 102 -12.55 6.01 10.49
C ASP A 102 -11.18 6.00 9.78
N LEU A 103 -10.59 7.17 9.53
CA LEU A 103 -9.22 7.32 9.05
C LEU A 103 -8.22 6.89 10.12
N LEU A 104 -8.34 7.37 11.36
CA LEU A 104 -7.49 6.98 12.48
C LEU A 104 -7.48 5.48 12.77
N TYR A 105 -8.61 4.79 12.52
CA TYR A 105 -8.67 3.34 12.64
C TYR A 105 -7.82 2.62 11.59
N ARG A 106 -7.71 3.18 10.38
CA ARG A 106 -7.01 2.60 9.22
C ARG A 106 -5.57 3.10 9.06
N LEU A 107 -5.22 4.20 9.71
CA LEU A 107 -3.93 4.86 9.59
C LEU A 107 -2.80 4.00 10.18
N GLU A 108 -1.84 3.62 9.36
CA GLU A 108 -0.65 2.89 9.80
C GLU A 108 0.43 3.83 10.35
N ASP A 109 0.44 5.09 9.89
CA ASP A 109 1.39 6.11 10.30
C ASP A 109 1.12 6.61 11.75
N GLU A 110 2.00 6.23 12.68
CA GLU A 110 1.91 6.64 14.08
C GLU A 110 2.21 8.14 14.28
N GLU A 111 3.05 8.76 13.45
CA GLU A 111 3.38 10.18 13.58
C GLU A 111 2.17 11.06 13.24
N LEU A 112 1.34 10.62 12.29
CA LEU A 112 0.09 11.28 11.93
C LEU A 112 -1.06 10.95 12.89
N ARG A 113 -1.01 9.79 13.56
CA ARG A 113 -2.08 9.33 14.44
C ARG A 113 -2.30 10.25 15.63
N ASP A 114 -1.24 10.62 16.35
CA ASP A 114 -1.35 11.42 17.58
C ASP A 114 -1.94 12.83 17.34
N PRO A 115 -1.47 13.61 16.36
CA PRO A 115 -2.06 14.90 16.03
C PRO A 115 -3.52 14.82 15.58
N LEU A 116 -3.86 13.83 14.74
CA LEU A 116 -5.24 13.63 14.27
C LEU A 116 -6.16 13.18 15.41
N GLN A 117 -5.65 12.39 16.34
CA GLN A 117 -6.35 12.00 17.56
C GLN A 117 -6.62 13.22 18.45
N ALA A 118 -5.66 14.14 18.57
CA ALA A 118 -5.85 15.39 19.30
C ALA A 118 -6.95 16.27 18.67
N ILE A 119 -7.06 16.29 17.34
CA ILE A 119 -8.18 16.95 16.64
C ILE A 119 -9.50 16.25 16.97
N LEU A 120 -9.55 14.92 16.90
CA LEU A 120 -10.75 14.13 17.19
C LEU A 120 -11.25 14.36 18.62
N SER A 121 -10.36 14.53 19.60
CA SER A 121 -10.71 14.84 20.99
C SER A 121 -11.43 16.20 21.16
N ARG A 122 -11.37 17.09 20.17
CA ARG A 122 -12.11 18.37 20.17
C ARG A 122 -13.55 18.26 19.64
N ARG A 123 -13.99 17.06 19.22
CA ARG A 123 -15.33 16.83 18.69
C ARG A 123 -16.43 17.37 19.59
N ASP A 124 -16.38 17.03 20.88
CA ASP A 124 -17.47 17.36 21.81
C ASP A 124 -17.50 18.87 22.11
N GLU A 125 -16.33 19.49 22.23
CA GLU A 125 -16.18 20.96 22.34
C GLU A 125 -16.84 21.67 21.15
N ILE A 126 -16.43 21.31 19.92
CA ILE A 126 -16.93 21.96 18.70
C ILE A 126 -18.42 21.71 18.50
N THR A 127 -18.89 20.48 18.75
CA THR A 127 -20.30 20.12 18.59
C THR A 127 -21.19 20.87 19.59
N SER A 128 -20.70 21.03 20.81
CA SER A 128 -21.35 21.84 21.85
C SER A 128 -21.42 23.30 21.42
N ASP A 129 -20.30 23.88 21.00
CA ASP A 129 -20.24 25.28 20.55
C ASP A 129 -21.17 25.56 19.36
N LEU A 130 -21.21 24.64 18.37
CA LEU A 130 -22.13 24.73 17.23
C LEU A 130 -23.60 24.64 17.67
N THR A 131 -23.90 23.79 18.66
CA THR A 131 -25.27 23.63 19.19
C THR A 131 -25.70 24.87 20.00
N LEU A 132 -24.77 25.49 20.71
CA LEU A 132 -25.00 26.70 21.51
C LEU A 132 -24.91 27.99 20.68
N LEU A 133 -24.66 27.89 19.36
CA LEU A 133 -24.46 29.03 18.46
C LEU A 133 -23.32 29.96 18.95
N ASN A 134 -22.30 29.38 19.58
CA ASN A 134 -21.17 30.13 20.13
C ASN A 134 -20.34 30.75 18.99
N PRO A 135 -20.23 32.09 18.91
CA PRO A 135 -19.49 32.74 17.83
C PRO A 135 -17.98 32.44 17.85
N GLU A 136 -17.42 32.00 18.99
CA GLU A 136 -16.01 31.64 19.10
C GLU A 136 -15.65 30.39 18.27
N VAL A 137 -16.64 29.57 17.91
CA VAL A 137 -16.43 28.33 17.14
C VAL A 137 -15.83 28.61 15.76
N ALA A 138 -16.13 29.77 15.17
CA ALA A 138 -15.53 30.19 13.91
C ALA A 138 -14.00 30.29 14.03
N GLY A 139 -13.51 30.90 15.12
CA GLY A 139 -12.08 31.02 15.40
C GLY A 139 -11.43 29.66 15.65
N LYS A 140 -12.11 28.78 16.39
CA LYS A 140 -11.64 27.41 16.68
C LYS A 140 -11.50 26.58 15.40
N LEU A 141 -12.52 26.61 14.53
CA LEU A 141 -12.54 25.90 13.25
C LEU A 141 -11.53 26.48 12.26
N ARG A 142 -11.37 27.81 12.22
CA ARG A 142 -10.36 28.46 11.37
C ARG A 142 -8.95 28.07 11.78
N LYS A 143 -8.67 28.06 13.09
CA LYS A 143 -7.37 27.59 13.59
C LYS A 143 -7.12 26.13 13.18
N LEU A 144 -8.12 25.26 13.37
CA LEU A 144 -8.04 23.86 12.90
C LEU A 144 -7.75 23.78 11.40
N TYR A 145 -8.46 24.55 10.58
CA TYR A 145 -8.25 24.59 9.14
C TYR A 145 -6.81 24.99 8.76
N LEU A 146 -6.25 26.02 9.41
CA LEU A 146 -4.88 26.49 9.14
C LEU A 146 -3.81 25.51 9.63
N ASP A 147 -4.03 24.87 10.79
CA ASP A 147 -3.07 23.94 11.38
C ASP A 147 -3.10 22.57 10.68
N PHE A 148 -4.23 22.18 10.07
CA PHE A 148 -4.44 20.84 9.48
C PHE A 148 -3.38 20.44 8.44
N PRO A 149 -3.03 21.25 7.43
CA PRO A 149 -1.99 20.89 6.46
C PRO A 149 -0.61 20.73 7.09
N SER A 150 -0.29 21.51 8.14
CA SER A 150 0.99 21.41 8.84
C SER A 150 1.09 20.12 9.64
N ILE A 151 -0.05 19.62 10.13
CA ILE A 151 -0.17 18.35 10.84
C ILE A 151 -0.06 17.18 9.85
N THR A 152 -0.68 17.29 8.67
CA THR A 152 -0.80 16.18 7.72
C THR A 152 0.29 16.12 6.65
N GLY A 153 1.00 17.23 6.41
CA GLY A 153 2.12 17.33 5.46
C GLY A 153 3.49 17.06 6.09
N GLY A 154 3.53 16.65 7.36
CA GLY A 154 4.76 16.47 8.13
C GLY A 154 5.64 15.28 7.73
N SER A 155 5.14 14.31 6.95
CA SER A 155 5.90 13.09 6.62
C SER A 155 6.83 13.20 5.40
N GLU A 156 7.05 14.41 4.84
CA GLU A 156 8.02 14.65 3.75
C GLU A 156 9.46 14.97 4.24
N LYS A 157 9.89 14.49 5.42
CA LYS A 157 11.27 14.71 5.89
C LYS A 157 12.07 13.43 6.13
#